data_AF-A0A5B1M3Z6-F1
#
_entry.id   AF-A0A5B1M3Z6-F1
#
_cell.length_a   1.000
_cell.length_b   1.000
_cell.length_c   1.000
_cell.angle_alpha   90.00
_cell.angle_beta   90.00
_cell.angle_gamma   90.00
#
_symmetry.space_group_name_H-M   'P 1'
#
loop_
_entity.id
_entity.type
_entity.pdbx_description
1 polymer ?
#
loop_
_entity_poly.entity_id
_entity_poly.type
_entity_poly.pdbx_seq_one_letter_code
_entity_poly.pdbx_strand_id
1 'polypeptide(L)' 'MPSKSANVKNEKQYEALKDKGMSKERAAKISNSKDSSKNGGKKSGKGGNSSQGGTTAQKKKAGRKGGKASSSS' A
#
# COMPACT_ATOMS: atom_id res chain seq x y z
N MET A 1 -32.98 -5.06 -11.77
CA MET A 1 -31.81 -4.56 -11.00
C MET A 1 -30.64 -4.46 -11.96
N PRO A 2 -30.21 -3.26 -12.40
CA PRO A 2 -29.13 -3.16 -13.36
C PRO A 2 -27.85 -3.77 -12.77
N SER A 3 -27.37 -4.81 -13.44
CA SER A 3 -26.13 -5.55 -13.20
C SER A 3 -24.95 -4.59 -13.27
N LYS A 4 -24.64 -3.96 -12.14
CA LYS A 4 -23.53 -3.03 -12.01
C LYS A 4 -22.25 -3.84 -11.87
N SER A 5 -21.79 -4.40 -12.98
CA SER A 5 -20.36 -4.67 -13.20
C SER A 5 -19.62 -3.49 -12.58
N ALA A 6 -18.78 -3.75 -11.57
CA ALA A 6 -18.15 -2.70 -10.79
C ALA A 6 -17.67 -1.61 -11.75
N ASN A 7 -18.17 -0.38 -11.61
CA ASN A 7 -17.90 0.76 -12.51
C ASN A 7 -16.42 1.15 -12.38
N VAL A 8 -15.54 0.28 -12.86
CA VAL A 8 -14.10 0.34 -12.76
C VAL A 8 -13.63 0.99 -14.05
N LYS A 9 -13.19 2.25 -13.95
CA LYS A 9 -12.76 3.05 -15.09
C LYS A 9 -11.47 2.55 -15.73
N ASN A 10 -10.65 1.83 -14.98
CA ASN A 10 -9.39 1.25 -15.44
C ASN A 10 -9.28 -0.23 -15.04
N GLU A 11 -9.86 -1.10 -15.86
CA GLU A 11 -9.92 -2.55 -15.60
C GLU A 11 -8.54 -3.20 -15.57
N LYS A 12 -7.63 -2.80 -16.45
CA LYS A 12 -6.25 -3.32 -16.49
C LYS A 12 -5.52 -3.08 -15.16
N GLN A 13 -5.68 -1.88 -14.60
CA GLN A 13 -5.08 -1.54 -13.30
C GLN A 13 -5.77 -2.30 -12.16
N TYR A 14 -7.07 -2.53 -12.24
CA TYR A 14 -7.82 -3.28 -11.23
C TYR A 14 -7.36 -4.74 -11.13
N GLU A 15 -7.26 -5.42 -12.28
CA GLU A 15 -6.78 -6.81 -12.32
C GLU A 15 -5.31 -6.89 -11.88
N ALA A 16 -4.45 -6.00 -12.36
CA ALA A 16 -3.06 -5.95 -11.92
C ALA A 16 -2.89 -5.69 -10.40
N LEU A 17 -3.83 -4.97 -9.77
CA LEU A 17 -3.83 -4.77 -8.32
C LEU A 17 -4.35 -6.01 -7.57
N LYS A 18 -5.34 -6.71 -8.12
CA LYS A 18 -5.83 -7.99 -7.56
C LYS A 18 -4.76 -9.08 -7.63
N ASP A 19 -4.05 -9.18 -8.74
CA ASP A 19 -2.95 -10.13 -8.94
C ASP A 19 -1.82 -9.89 -7.92
N LYS A 20 -1.65 -8.63 -7.50
CA LYS A 20 -0.72 -8.24 -6.42
C LYS A 20 -1.26 -8.54 -5.01
N GLY A 21 -2.41 -9.19 -4.87
CA GLY A 21 -3.03 -9.53 -3.61
C GLY A 21 -3.84 -8.40 -2.96
N MET A 22 -4.21 -7.35 -3.71
CA MET A 22 -5.03 -6.27 -3.19
C MET A 22 -6.51 -6.65 -3.14
N SER A 23 -7.24 -6.21 -2.10
CA SER A 23 -8.67 -6.44 -2.01
C SER A 23 -9.44 -5.76 -3.16
N LYS A 24 -10.54 -6.40 -3.61
CA LYS A 24 -11.40 -5.89 -4.68
C LYS A 24 -11.80 -4.42 -4.45
N GLU A 25 -12.15 -4.07 -3.22
CA GLU A 25 -12.61 -2.72 -2.89
C GLU A 25 -11.48 -1.68 -3.02
N ARG A 26 -10.27 -2.02 -2.53
CA ARG A 26 -9.11 -1.12 -2.60
C ARG A 26 -8.60 -0.99 -4.04
N ALA A 27 -8.60 -2.08 -4.80
CA ALA A 27 -8.26 -2.07 -6.23
C ALA A 27 -9.25 -1.20 -7.04
N ALA A 28 -10.56 -1.30 -6.78
CA ALA A 28 -11.57 -0.48 -7.44
C ALA A 28 -11.40 1.01 -7.14
N LYS A 29 -11.13 1.36 -5.87
CA LYS A 29 -10.87 2.75 -5.45
C LYS A 29 -9.67 3.37 -6.18
N ILE A 30 -8.57 2.63 -6.30
CA ILE A 30 -7.34 3.11 -6.98
C ILE A 30 -7.59 3.24 -8.49
N SER A 31 -8.23 2.24 -9.09
CA SER A 31 -8.49 2.20 -10.53
C SER A 31 -9.52 3.23 -11.01
N ASN A 32 -10.39 3.69 -10.11
CA ASN A 32 -11.34 4.77 -10.35
C ASN A 32 -10.77 6.18 -10.11
N SER A 33 -9.58 6.27 -9.51
CA SER A 33 -8.93 7.54 -9.19
C SER A 33 -7.88 7.90 -10.25
N LYS A 34 -8.14 9.01 -10.96
CA LYS A 34 -7.32 9.51 -12.09
C LYS A 34 -5.89 9.93 -11.69
N ASP A 35 -5.67 10.26 -10.41
CA ASP A 35 -4.39 10.76 -9.91
C ASP A 35 -3.68 9.80 -8.95
N SER A 36 -4.09 8.53 -8.89
CA SER A 36 -3.51 7.55 -7.96
C SER A 36 -1.98 7.42 -8.08
N SER A 37 -1.44 7.44 -9.31
CA SER A 37 0.02 7.44 -9.55
C SER A 37 0.71 8.72 -9.05
N LYS A 38 0.10 9.90 -9.27
CA LYS A 38 0.65 11.20 -8.84
C LYS A 38 0.55 11.39 -7.32
N ASN A 39 -0.55 10.96 -6.70
CA ASN A 39 -0.79 11.10 -5.27
C ASN A 39 0.06 10.14 -4.44
N GLY A 40 0.31 8.91 -4.94
CA GLY A 40 1.25 7.99 -4.31
C GLY A 40 2.68 8.53 -4.31
N GLY A 41 3.15 9.02 -5.47
CA GLY A 41 4.49 9.60 -5.64
C GLY A 41 4.72 10.90 -4.86
N LYS A 42 3.70 11.77 -4.79
CA LYS A 42 3.75 13.01 -3.97
C LYS A 42 3.90 12.71 -2.48
N LYS A 43 3.35 11.61 -1.99
CA LYS A 43 3.44 11.23 -0.58
C LYS A 43 4.76 10.52 -0.24
N SER A 44 5.37 9.80 -1.19
CA SER A 44 6.64 9.10 -0.97
C SER A 44 7.84 10.02 -0.75
N GLY A 45 7.77 11.30 -1.16
CA GLY A 45 8.86 12.27 -1.03
C GLY A 45 8.70 13.31 0.10
N LYS A 46 7.56 13.37 0.77
CA LYS A 46 7.28 14.38 1.81
C LYS A 46 7.29 13.73 3.20
N GLY A 47 8.47 13.67 3.82
CA GLY A 47 8.63 13.47 5.27
C GLY A 47 8.09 12.14 5.81
N GLY A 48 8.80 11.04 5.54
CA GLY A 48 8.56 9.79 6.25
C GLY A 48 9.22 9.83 7.62
N ASN A 49 8.43 9.98 8.69
CA ASN A 49 8.87 9.53 10.02
C ASN A 49 9.48 8.12 9.85
N SER A 50 10.67 7.86 10.38
CA SER A 50 11.34 6.54 10.30
C SER A 50 10.44 5.40 10.83
N SER A 51 9.42 5.74 11.62
CA SER A 51 8.37 4.86 12.09
C SER A 51 7.27 4.52 11.05
N GLN A 52 7.10 5.26 9.95
CA GLN A 52 6.00 5.07 8.98
C GLN A 52 6.33 4.12 7.79
N GLY A 53 7.57 3.63 7.69
CA GLY A 53 7.98 2.75 6.58
C GLY A 53 7.80 1.25 6.85
N GLY A 54 7.23 0.53 5.88
CA GLY A 54 7.21 -0.94 5.85
C GLY A 54 5.94 -1.61 6.39
N THR A 55 5.68 -2.82 5.95
CA THR A 55 4.57 -3.67 6.40
C THR A 55 4.76 -4.09 7.87
N THR A 56 3.68 -4.47 8.54
CA THR A 56 3.74 -5.04 9.90
C THR A 56 4.73 -6.20 9.99
N ALA A 57 4.81 -7.03 8.94
CA ALA A 57 5.78 -8.13 8.84
C ALA A 57 7.23 -7.61 8.76
N GLN A 58 7.50 -6.58 7.96
CA GLN A 58 8.81 -5.94 7.87
C GLN A 58 9.21 -5.32 9.21
N LYS A 59 8.29 -4.64 9.90
CA LYS A 59 8.56 -4.08 11.24
C LYS A 59 8.79 -5.15 12.30
N LYS A 60 7.99 -6.23 12.29
CA LYS A 60 8.19 -7.39 13.17
C LYS A 60 9.55 -8.04 12.93
N LYS A 61 9.96 -8.18 11.67
CA LYS A 61 11.29 -8.69 11.30
C LYS A 61 12.42 -7.74 11.70
N ALA A 62 12.23 -6.43 11.55
CA ALA A 62 13.20 -5.42 11.95
C ALA A 62 13.38 -5.36 13.48
N GLY A 63 12.30 -5.41 14.27
CA GLY A 63 12.39 -5.48 15.74
C GLY A 63 13.14 -6.71 16.24
N ARG A 64 13.00 -7.85 15.55
CA ARG A 64 13.79 -9.07 15.84
C ARG A 64 15.26 -8.98 15.42
N LYS A 65 15.62 -8.07 14.51
CA LYS A 65 17.00 -7.86 14.02
C LYS A 65 17.73 -6.67 14.66
N GLY A 66 17.01 -5.69 15.21
CA GLY A 66 17.57 -4.45 15.76
C GLY A 66 17.78 -4.45 17.28
N GLY A 67 17.31 -5.49 17.99
CA GLY A 67 17.50 -5.60 19.45
C GLY A 67 18.78 -6.32 19.83
N LYS A 68 19.95 -5.73 19.59
CA LYS A 68 21.19 -6.15 20.28
C LYS A 68 22.08 -4.93 20.50
N ALA A 69 22.58 -4.82 21.73
CA ALA A 69 23.40 -3.74 22.31
C ALA A 69 22.67 -2.50 22.87
N SER A 70 21.76 -2.71 23.83
CA SER A 70 21.75 -1.81 25.00
C SER A 70 22.79 -2.36 25.97
N SER A 71 23.84 -1.59 26.21
CA SER A 71 24.88 -1.81 27.20
C SER A 71 24.28 -2.18 28.57
N SER A 72 24.65 -3.34 29.08
CA SER A 72 24.64 -3.61 30.52
C SER A 72 25.86 -2.90 31.10
N SER A 73 25.67 -1.76 31.76
CA SER A 73 26.58 -1.29 32.80
C SER A 73 26.16 -1.90 34.12
#